data_AF-A0A8B8NCQ1-F1
#
_entry.id   AF-A0A8B8NCQ1-F1
#
_cell.length_a   1.000
_cell.length_b   1.000
_cell.length_c   1.000
_cell.angle_alpha   90.00
_cell.angle_beta   90.00
_cell.angle_gamma   90.00
#
_symmetry.space_group_name_H-M   'P 1'
#
loop_
_entity.id
_entity.type
_entity.pdbx_description
1 polymer ?
#
loop_
_entity_poly.entity_id
_entity_poly.type
_entity_poly.pdbx_seq_one_letter_code
_entity_poly.pdbx_strand_id
1 'polypeptide(L)'
;MAKWSVKAAVIGAGMSGLVAARELRREGHTVVVFEKGSKVNSMWVYDPWVKSDLSGLDQAHEVVHSSMYKSLRTNLPRPIMGFLDYPFEAKHGVGVDPRPFPGDEEMLRFPRGFTADSGVVKLV
;
A
#
# COMPACT_ATOMS: atom_id res chain seq x y z
N MET A 1 32.30 -1.38 -9.14
CA MET A 1 32.54 -0.46 -8.01
C MET A 1 31.94 -1.08 -6.75
N ALA A 2 32.57 -0.96 -5.59
CA ALA A 2 32.00 -1.48 -4.34
C ALA A 2 30.73 -0.69 -4.00
N LYS A 3 29.59 -1.38 -3.90
CA LYS A 3 28.29 -0.77 -3.57
C LYS A 3 28.22 -0.55 -2.06
N TRP A 4 28.02 0.68 -1.61
CA TRP A 4 27.92 0.99 -0.18
C TRP A 4 26.60 0.47 0.38
N SER A 5 26.65 -0.10 1.59
CA SER A 5 25.45 -0.60 2.28
C SER A 5 25.14 0.29 3.48
N VAL A 6 23.86 0.69 3.62
CA VAL A 6 23.38 1.52 4.73
C VAL A 6 22.22 0.82 5.44
N LYS A 7 21.91 1.28 6.65
CA LYS A 7 20.68 0.94 7.37
C LYS A 7 19.66 2.06 7.19
N ALA A 8 18.55 1.77 6.53
CA ALA A 8 17.49 2.74 6.24
C ALA A 8 16.21 2.43 7.02
N ALA A 9 15.55 3.47 7.50
CA ALA A 9 14.20 3.40 8.05
C ALA A 9 13.21 3.92 7.01
N VAL A 10 12.13 3.17 6.77
CA VAL A 10 11.00 3.59 5.93
C VAL A 10 9.80 3.78 6.84
N ILE A 11 9.19 4.95 6.83
CA ILE A 11 8.02 5.27 7.64
C ILE A 11 6.76 5.15 6.78
N GLY A 12 5.88 4.22 7.14
CA GLY A 12 4.67 3.85 6.43
C GLY A 12 4.89 2.61 5.55
N ALA A 13 3.98 1.65 5.64
CA ALA A 13 3.90 0.46 4.80
C ALA A 13 2.72 0.52 3.81
N GLY A 14 2.43 1.73 3.31
CA GLY A 14 1.66 1.94 2.10
C GLY A 14 2.49 1.61 0.84
N MET A 15 1.89 1.79 -0.34
CA MET A 15 2.54 1.47 -1.62
C MET A 15 3.89 2.18 -1.83
N SER A 16 3.98 3.44 -1.42
CA SER A 16 5.23 4.22 -1.49
C SER A 16 6.33 3.64 -0.60
N GLY A 17 6.00 3.30 0.65
CA GLY A 17 6.95 2.70 1.58
C GLY A 17 7.39 1.30 1.15
N LEU A 18 6.47 0.48 0.65
CA LEU A 18 6.77 -0.86 0.14
C LEU A 18 7.72 -0.82 -1.06
N VAL A 19 7.46 0.04 -2.06
CA VAL A 19 8.35 0.14 -3.22
C VAL A 19 9.71 0.71 -2.82
N ALA A 20 9.75 1.71 -1.94
CA ALA A 20 11.01 2.24 -1.40
C ALA A 20 11.82 1.14 -0.69
N ALA A 21 11.18 0.34 0.15
CA ALA A 21 11.84 -0.77 0.84
C ALA A 21 12.36 -1.84 -0.13
N ARG A 22 11.58 -2.19 -1.16
CA ARG A 22 11.99 -3.13 -2.21
C ARG A 22 13.23 -2.63 -2.95
N GLU A 23 13.22 -1.38 -3.42
CA GLU A 23 14.33 -0.82 -4.19
C GLU A 23 15.59 -0.64 -3.33
N LEU A 24 15.48 -0.13 -2.10
CA LEU A 24 16.62 -0.03 -1.19
C LEU A 24 17.26 -1.41 -0.93
N ARG A 25 16.44 -2.46 -0.79
CA ARG A 25 16.96 -3.82 -0.61
C ARG A 25 17.60 -4.38 -1.88
N ARG A 26 17.04 -4.11 -3.07
CA ARG A 26 17.66 -4.46 -4.36
C ARG A 26 19.02 -3.78 -4.54
N GLU A 27 19.18 -2.58 -3.98
CA GLU A 27 20.45 -1.87 -3.95
C GLU A 27 21.44 -2.41 -2.90
N GLY A 28 21.06 -3.41 -2.10
CA GLY A 28 21.93 -4.06 -1.11
C GLY A 28 21.94 -3.38 0.26
N HIS A 29 20.96 -2.52 0.54
CA HIS A 29 20.80 -1.87 1.84
C HIS A 29 20.00 -2.73 2.82
N THR A 30 20.23 -2.52 4.11
CA THR A 30 19.40 -3.09 5.18
C THR A 30 18.24 -2.13 5.47
N VAL A 31 17.00 -2.61 5.45
CA VAL A 31 15.82 -1.77 5.57
C VAL A 31 14.94 -2.24 6.72
N VAL A 32 14.39 -1.29 7.49
CA VAL A 32 13.33 -1.50 8.48
C VAL A 32 12.13 -0.64 8.09
N VAL A 33 10.94 -1.23 8.00
CA VAL A 33 9.69 -0.51 7.71
C VAL A 33 8.89 -0.38 8.99
N PHE A 34 8.47 0.85 9.31
CA PHE A 34 7.61 1.16 10.46
C PHE A 34 6.21 1.46 9.97
N GLU A 35 5.18 0.82 10.53
CA GLU A 35 3.78 1.10 10.17
C GLU A 35 2.93 1.25 11.43
N LYS A 36 2.12 2.32 11.48
CA LYS A 36 1.22 2.58 12.61
C LYS A 36 0.07 1.57 12.63
N GLY A 37 -0.45 1.21 11.46
CA GLY A 37 -1.55 0.27 11.30
C GLY A 37 -1.16 -1.18 11.57
N SER A 38 -2.15 -2.01 11.89
CA SER A 38 -1.96 -3.46 12.07
C SER A 38 -1.82 -4.23 10.76
N LYS A 39 -1.96 -3.56 9.61
CA LYS A 39 -1.93 -4.16 8.28
C LYS A 39 -1.14 -3.28 7.32
N VAL A 40 -0.36 -3.94 6.47
CA VAL A 40 0.28 -3.34 5.30
C VAL A 40 -0.80 -2.76 4.38
N ASN A 41 -0.52 -1.63 3.74
CA ASN A 41 -1.39 -0.91 2.79
C ASN A 41 -2.56 -0.15 3.41
N SER A 42 -2.28 0.53 4.52
CA SER A 42 -3.21 1.32 5.34
C SER A 42 -4.21 2.19 4.55
N MET A 43 -3.81 2.81 3.43
CA MET A 43 -4.69 3.66 2.62
C MET A 43 -5.81 2.91 1.89
N TRP A 44 -5.61 1.67 1.45
CA TRP A 44 -6.60 0.94 0.64
C TRP A 44 -7.52 0.05 1.49
N VAL A 45 -7.26 -0.02 2.79
CA VAL A 45 -8.13 -0.74 3.73
C VAL A 45 -9.33 0.15 4.01
N TYR A 46 -10.50 -0.24 3.53
CA TYR A 46 -11.74 0.40 3.94
C TYR A 46 -11.92 0.27 5.46
N ASP A 47 -12.15 1.42 6.11
CA ASP A 47 -12.48 1.52 7.52
C ASP A 47 -13.85 2.20 7.65
N PRO A 48 -14.89 1.55 8.21
CA PRO A 48 -16.18 2.19 8.41
C PRO A 48 -16.17 3.25 9.52
N TRP A 49 -15.12 3.31 10.34
CA TRP A 49 -15.00 4.33 11.39
C TRP A 49 -14.77 5.71 10.79
N VAL A 50 -15.56 6.67 11.26
CA VAL A 50 -15.39 8.09 10.97
C VAL A 50 -15.00 8.80 12.25
N LYS A 51 -14.23 9.90 12.12
CA LYS A 51 -13.93 10.76 13.27
C LYS A 51 -15.22 11.28 13.90
N SER A 52 -15.20 11.45 15.21
CA SER A 52 -16.29 12.14 15.93
C SER A 52 -16.47 13.58 15.43
N ASP A 53 -15.37 14.29 15.16
CA ASP A 53 -15.39 15.57 14.45
C ASP A 53 -15.43 15.36 12.93
N LEU A 54 -16.57 15.70 12.33
CA LEU A 54 -16.78 15.64 10.88
C LEU A 54 -16.17 16.82 10.12
N SER A 55 -15.83 17.92 10.82
CA SER A 55 -15.21 19.10 10.19
C SER A 55 -13.72 18.90 9.89
N GLY A 56 -13.06 18.00 10.63
CA GLY A 56 -11.63 17.74 10.54
C GLY A 56 -10.77 18.89 11.08
N LEU A 57 -11.39 19.85 11.77
CA LEU A 57 -10.73 21.03 12.34
C LEU A 57 -10.32 20.80 13.79
N ASP A 58 -10.96 19.85 14.47
CA ASP A 58 -10.57 19.43 15.80
C ASP A 58 -9.24 18.64 15.74
N GLN A 59 -8.27 19.11 16.51
CA GLN A 59 -6.96 18.47 16.67
C GLN A 59 -7.00 17.30 17.65
N ALA A 60 -8.16 16.96 18.21
CA ALA A 60 -8.36 15.76 19.00
C ALA A 60 -7.75 14.53 18.31
N HIS A 61 -7.06 13.70 19.11
CA HIS A 61 -6.15 12.64 18.67
C HIS A 61 -6.82 11.45 17.94
N GLU A 62 -8.10 11.53 17.57
CA GLU A 62 -8.74 10.53 16.73
C GLU A 62 -8.24 10.65 15.28
N VAL A 63 -7.42 9.69 14.86
CA VAL A 63 -6.86 9.63 13.51
C VAL A 63 -7.35 8.36 12.83
N VAL A 64 -8.37 8.50 11.98
CA VAL A 64 -8.69 7.53 10.94
C VAL A 64 -7.74 7.79 9.76
N HIS A 65 -6.95 6.80 9.38
CA HIS A 65 -5.92 6.96 8.34
C HIS A 65 -6.48 6.76 6.93
N SER A 66 -7.44 5.86 6.77
CA SER A 66 -8.06 5.57 5.48
C SER A 66 -9.13 6.60 5.14
N SER A 67 -9.11 7.10 3.91
CA SER A 67 -10.16 7.97 3.36
C SER A 67 -11.05 7.22 2.36
N MET A 68 -11.00 5.89 2.37
CA MET A 68 -11.76 5.03 1.47
C MET A 68 -13.23 5.01 1.88
N TYR A 69 -14.12 4.99 0.89
CA TYR A 69 -15.55 4.76 1.09
C TYR A 69 -15.98 3.46 0.42
N LYS A 70 -17.05 2.85 0.93
CA LYS A 70 -17.48 1.48 0.60
C LYS A 70 -17.63 1.19 -0.90
N SER A 71 -17.99 2.19 -1.71
CA SER A 71 -18.20 2.04 -3.16
C SER A 71 -17.03 2.54 -4.01
N LEU A 72 -15.88 2.81 -3.41
CA LEU A 72 -14.74 3.39 -4.12
C LEU A 72 -14.24 2.44 -5.21
N ARG A 73 -13.93 3.03 -6.36
CA ARG A 73 -13.24 2.40 -7.48
C ARG A 73 -12.05 3.25 -7.87
N THR A 74 -11.09 2.65 -8.56
CA THR A 74 -9.97 3.41 -9.10
C THR A 74 -10.49 4.49 -10.04
N ASN A 75 -9.89 5.67 -9.95
CA ASN A 75 -10.11 6.79 -10.89
C ASN A 75 -9.17 6.71 -12.10
N LEU A 76 -8.20 5.79 -12.08
CA LEU A 76 -7.29 5.48 -13.18
C LEU A 76 -7.50 4.03 -13.65
N PRO A 77 -7.26 3.72 -14.93
CA PRO A 77 -7.35 2.36 -15.42
C PRO A 77 -6.17 1.52 -14.90
N ARG A 78 -6.43 0.25 -14.58
CA ARG A 78 -5.44 -0.69 -14.03
C ARG A 78 -4.08 -0.69 -14.75
N PRO A 79 -3.98 -0.62 -16.10
CA PRO A 79 -2.69 -0.75 -16.77
C PRO A 79 -1.71 0.37 -16.47
N ILE A 80 -2.19 1.55 -16.04
CA ILE A 80 -1.32 2.70 -15.70
C ILE A 80 -1.05 2.84 -14.21
N MET A 81 -1.62 1.98 -13.37
CA MET A 81 -1.47 2.02 -11.92
C MET A 81 -0.42 1.03 -11.39
N GLY A 82 -0.01 0.06 -12.21
CA GLY A 82 1.03 -0.91 -11.85
C GLY A 82 2.43 -0.29 -11.80
N PHE A 83 3.36 -1.00 -11.18
CA PHE A 83 4.78 -0.64 -11.30
C PHE A 83 5.34 -1.13 -12.64
N LEU A 84 6.41 -0.50 -13.11
CA LEU A 84 7.05 -0.84 -14.39
C LEU A 84 7.46 -2.30 -14.49
N ASP A 85 7.88 -2.90 -13.37
CA ASP A 85 8.30 -4.30 -13.25
C ASP A 85 7.33 -5.17 -12.47
N TYR A 86 6.14 -4.65 -12.14
CA TYR A 86 5.08 -5.38 -11.46
C TYR A 86 3.71 -4.84 -11.92
N PRO A 87 3.24 -5.28 -13.11
CA PRO A 87 2.02 -4.77 -13.74
C PRO A 87 0.75 -5.07 -12.92
N PHE A 88 -0.21 -4.16 -12.93
CA PHE A 88 -1.51 -4.37 -12.28
C PHE A 88 -2.51 -5.03 -13.23
N GLU A 89 -2.32 -6.34 -13.43
CA GLU A 89 -3.13 -7.14 -14.33
C GLU A 89 -4.41 -7.67 -13.67
N ALA A 90 -5.42 -7.93 -14.50
CA ALA A 90 -6.58 -8.70 -14.09
C ALA A 90 -6.16 -10.16 -13.94
N LYS A 91 -6.05 -10.66 -12.71
CA LYS A 91 -5.86 -12.11 -12.52
C LYS A 91 -7.18 -12.82 -12.82
N HIS A 92 -7.14 -13.97 -13.47
CA HIS A 92 -8.35 -14.79 -13.64
C HIS A 92 -8.59 -15.60 -12.35
N GLY A 93 -9.77 -15.48 -11.75
CA GLY A 93 -10.08 -16.19 -10.52
C GLY A 93 -11.43 -15.80 -9.91
N VAL A 94 -11.91 -16.62 -8.96
CA VAL A 94 -13.16 -16.36 -8.24
C VAL A 94 -13.00 -15.11 -7.38
N GLY A 95 -13.98 -14.20 -7.48
CA GLY A 95 -14.00 -12.95 -6.72
C GLY A 95 -13.05 -11.88 -7.24
N VAL A 96 -12.38 -12.08 -8.39
CA VAL A 96 -11.59 -11.02 -9.05
C VAL A 96 -12.48 -10.03 -9.76
N ASP A 97 -12.16 -8.75 -9.63
CA ASP A 97 -12.77 -7.69 -10.42
C ASP A 97 -12.00 -7.50 -11.75
N PRO A 98 -12.56 -7.95 -12.89
CA PRO A 98 -11.87 -7.87 -14.17
C PRO A 98 -11.97 -6.48 -14.80
N ARG A 99 -12.73 -5.55 -14.22
CA ARG A 99 -12.99 -4.24 -14.83
C ARG A 99 -11.68 -3.45 -15.02
N PRO A 100 -11.58 -2.61 -16.07
CA PRO A 100 -10.42 -1.72 -16.23
C PRO A 100 -10.25 -0.73 -15.07
N PHE A 101 -11.35 -0.37 -14.40
CA PHE A 101 -11.38 0.49 -13.21
C PHE A 101 -11.97 -0.30 -12.03
N PRO A 102 -11.16 -1.11 -11.33
CA PRO A 102 -11.67 -2.04 -10.34
C PRO A 102 -12.02 -1.35 -9.00
N GLY A 103 -12.70 -2.08 -8.12
CA GLY A 103 -13.01 -1.66 -6.75
C GLY A 103 -11.81 -1.66 -5.80
N ASP A 104 -12.05 -1.16 -4.59
CA ASP A 104 -11.13 -1.16 -3.46
C ASP A 104 -10.60 -2.56 -3.09
N GLU A 105 -11.43 -3.61 -3.17
CA GLU A 105 -11.00 -4.98 -2.88
C GLU A 105 -9.85 -5.45 -3.80
N GLU A 106 -9.90 -5.10 -5.08
CA GLU A 106 -8.86 -5.47 -6.04
C GLU A 106 -7.60 -4.62 -5.81
N MET A 107 -7.79 -3.35 -5.45
CA MET A 107 -6.70 -2.48 -5.01
C MET A 107 -6.04 -2.91 -3.70
N LEU A 108 -6.71 -3.70 -2.86
CA LEU A 108 -6.10 -4.34 -1.70
C LEU A 108 -5.27 -5.57 -2.07
N ARG A 109 -5.69 -6.31 -3.09
CA ARG A 109 -4.99 -7.55 -3.52
C ARG A 109 -3.65 -7.26 -4.18
N PHE A 110 -3.58 -6.25 -5.05
CA PHE A 110 -2.37 -5.93 -5.78
C PHE A 110 -1.17 -5.61 -4.86
N PRO A 111 -1.28 -4.70 -3.87
CA PRO A 111 -0.23 -4.40 -2.90
C PRO A 111 0.15 -5.57 -1.99
N ARG A 112 -0.82 -6.44 -1.63
CA ARG A 112 -0.54 -7.65 -0.85
C ARG A 112 0.32 -8.63 -1.64
N GLY A 113 -0.01 -8.86 -2.90
CA GLY A 113 0.82 -9.64 -3.82
C GLY A 113 2.22 -9.04 -3.94
N PHE A 114 2.30 -7.73 -4.18
CA PHE A 114 3.58 -7.02 -4.25
C PHE A 114 4.42 -7.20 -2.98
N THR A 115 3.81 -7.11 -1.80
CA THR A 115 4.51 -7.27 -0.51
C THR A 115 5.05 -8.69 -0.36
N ALA A 116 4.24 -9.70 -0.69
CA ALA A 116 4.63 -11.11 -0.62
C ALA A 116 5.80 -11.41 -1.57
N ASP A 117 5.69 -10.97 -2.82
CA ASP A 117 6.69 -11.23 -3.86
C ASP A 117 7.96 -10.40 -3.65
N SER A 118 7.84 -9.23 -3.04
CA SER A 118 8.98 -8.38 -2.69
C SER A 118 9.69 -8.82 -1.42
N GLY A 119 9.26 -9.84 -0.67
CA GLY A 119 9.99 -10.36 0.50
C GLY A 119 10.31 -9.33 1.59
N VAL A 120 9.53 -8.24 1.70
CA VAL A 120 9.69 -7.23 2.76
C VAL A 120 9.03 -7.79 4.03
N VAL A 121 9.78 -8.57 4.82
CA VAL A 121 9.23 -9.39 5.91
C VAL A 121 9.29 -8.71 7.29
N LYS A 122 10.07 -7.65 7.48
CA LYS A 122 10.21 -6.99 8.80
C LYS A 122 9.46 -5.67 8.87
N LEU A 123 8.19 -5.77 9.24
CA LEU A 123 7.38 -4.65 9.72
C LEU A 123 7.56 -4.54 11.23
N VAL A 124 7.83 -3.32 11.69
CA VAL A 124 7.89 -2.95 13.11
C VAL A 124 6.74 -2.00 13.43
#